data_AF-A0A661H2N2-F1
#
_entry.id   AF-A0A661H2N2-F1
#
_cell.length_a   1.000
_cell.length_b   1.000
_cell.length_c   1.000
_cell.angle_alpha   90.00
_cell.angle_beta   90.00
_cell.angle_gamma   90.00
#
_symmetry.space_group_name_H-M   'P 1'
#
loop_
_entity.id
_entity.type
_entity.pdbx_description
1 polymer ?
#
loop_
_entity_poly.entity_id
_entity_poly.type
_entity_poly.pdbx_seq_one_letter_code
_entity_poly.pdbx_strand_id
1 'polypeptide(L)'
;MTVQQEIEQQLKAQLNPLFLDVANESHQHSVPPNSETHFRVIVVSDSFDGRRKVARHQQVYAVLNAQLEGPVHALALHTYTADEWHQRQQDAPVSPECRGGSKVD
;
A
#
# COMPACT_ATOMS: atom_id res chain seq x y z
N MET A 1 -10.37 -7.57 14.16
CA MET A 1 -10.12 -6.53 13.15
C MET A 1 -9.55 -7.21 11.91
N THR A 2 -9.76 -6.66 10.71
CA THR A 2 -9.16 -7.18 9.48
C THR A 2 -7.73 -6.68 9.33
N VAL A 3 -6.89 -7.38 8.56
CA VAL A 3 -5.50 -6.95 8.32
C VAL A 3 -5.48 -5.57 7.65
N GLN A 4 -6.43 -5.30 6.75
CA GLN A 4 -6.59 -3.98 6.15
C GLN A 4 -6.73 -2.87 7.19
N GLN A 5 -7.60 -3.07 8.19
CA GLN A 5 -7.86 -2.07 9.24
C GLN A 5 -6.64 -1.85 10.13
N GLU A 6 -5.87 -2.91 10.40
CA GLU A 6 -4.61 -2.79 11.14
C GLU A 6 -3.58 -1.95 10.38
N ILE A 7 -3.42 -2.19 9.07
CA ILE A 7 -2.55 -1.39 8.20
C ILE A 7 -2.98 0.08 8.23
N GLU A 8 -4.28 0.36 8.06
CA GLU A 8 -4.83 1.71 8.10
C GLU A 8 -4.52 2.41 9.43
N GLN A 9 -4.76 1.72 10.55
CA GLN A 9 -4.55 2.27 11.89
C GLN A 9 -3.08 2.59 12.15
N GLN A 10 -2.17 1.68 11.80
CA GLN A 10 -0.74 1.86 12.03
C GLN A 10 -0.17 3.01 11.19
N LEU A 11 -0.56 3.11 9.92
CA LEU A 11 -0.12 4.21 9.06
C LEU A 11 -0.71 5.55 9.51
N LYS A 12 -1.98 5.59 9.91
CA LYS A 12 -2.60 6.80 10.46
C LYS A 12 -1.86 7.28 11.71
N ALA A 13 -1.55 6.37 12.64
CA ALA A 13 -0.90 6.70 13.90
C ALA A 13 0.55 7.17 13.76
N GLN A 14 1.32 6.58 12.83
CA GLN A 14 2.76 6.84 12.73
C GLN A 14 3.14 7.89 11.68
N LEU A 15 2.34 8.05 10.62
CA LEU A 15 2.68 8.94 9.49
C LEU A 15 1.80 10.18 9.41
N ASN A 16 0.74 10.27 10.22
CA ASN A 16 -0.26 11.35 10.21
C ASN A 16 -0.60 11.82 8.78
N PRO A 17 -1.02 10.91 7.90
CA PRO A 17 -1.17 11.23 6.49
C PRO A 17 -2.34 12.18 6.26
N LEU A 18 -2.19 13.06 5.28
CA LEU A 18 -3.25 13.92 4.75
C LEU A 18 -4.29 13.09 3.98
N PHE A 19 -3.85 12.02 3.33
CA PHE A 19 -4.70 11.05 2.65
C PHE A 19 -4.12 9.65 2.79
N LEU A 20 -4.99 8.68 3.06
CA LEU A 20 -4.66 7.27 3.15
C LEU A 20 -5.76 6.44 2.50
N ASP A 21 -5.37 5.59 1.55
CA ASP A 21 -6.21 4.55 0.96
C ASP A 21 -5.48 3.21 1.06
N VAL A 22 -6.17 2.19 1.58
CA VAL A 22 -5.66 0.83 1.70
C VAL A 22 -6.69 -0.10 1.08
N ALA A 23 -6.30 -0.79 0.01
CA ALA A 23 -7.18 -1.69 -0.72
C ALA A 23 -6.61 -3.11 -0.71
N ASN A 24 -7.45 -4.10 -0.34
CA ASN A 24 -7.10 -5.51 -0.47
C ASN A 24 -7.22 -5.97 -1.94
N GLU A 25 -6.09 -6.26 -2.56
CA GLU A 25 -5.98 -6.70 -3.95
C GLU A 25 -5.67 -8.20 -4.07
N SER A 26 -5.76 -8.95 -2.96
CA SER A 26 -5.54 -10.40 -2.94
C SER A 26 -6.35 -11.14 -3.99
N HIS A 27 -7.59 -10.70 -4.27
CA HIS A 27 -8.45 -11.29 -5.30
C HIS A 27 -7.88 -11.23 -6.73
N GLN A 28 -6.89 -10.38 -7.00
CA GLN A 28 -6.21 -10.29 -8.30
C GLN A 28 -5.11 -11.35 -8.46
N HIS A 29 -4.86 -12.15 -7.41
CA HIS A 29 -3.84 -13.19 -7.37
C HIS A 29 -4.46 -14.57 -7.14
N SER A 30 -3.68 -15.63 -7.42
CA SER A 30 -4.08 -17.02 -7.17
C SER A 30 -4.01 -17.37 -5.69
N VAL A 31 -4.87 -16.76 -4.89
CA VAL A 31 -5.01 -16.98 -3.45
C VAL A 31 -6.46 -17.36 -3.11
N PRO A 32 -6.69 -18.04 -1.97
CA PRO A 32 -8.06 -18.39 -1.54
C PRO A 32 -8.98 -17.16 -1.43
N PRO A 33 -10.30 -17.33 -1.62
CA PRO A 33 -11.25 -16.25 -1.39
C PRO A 33 -11.14 -15.71 0.04
N ASN A 34 -11.30 -14.39 0.18
CA ASN A 34 -11.13 -13.64 1.44
C ASN A 34 -9.69 -13.61 1.98
N SER A 35 -8.67 -13.92 1.16
CA SER A 35 -7.28 -13.71 1.57
C SER A 35 -6.97 -12.23 1.77
N GLU A 36 -6.08 -11.96 2.72
CA GLU A 36 -5.60 -10.62 3.09
C GLU A 36 -4.06 -10.59 3.02
N THR A 37 -3.51 -10.84 1.83
CA THR A 37 -2.07 -11.03 1.63
C THR A 37 -1.44 -9.99 0.71
N HIS A 38 -2.20 -9.42 -0.22
CA HIS A 38 -1.73 -8.39 -1.15
C HIS A 38 -2.54 -7.12 -0.96
N PHE A 39 -1.86 -6.01 -0.72
CA PHE A 39 -2.51 -4.72 -0.53
C PHE A 39 -1.88 -3.64 -1.40
N ARG A 40 -2.73 -2.73 -1.90
CA ARG A 40 -2.30 -1.43 -2.42
C ARG A 40 -2.48 -0.39 -1.33
N VAL A 41 -1.46 0.44 -1.16
CA VAL A 41 -1.43 1.49 -0.13
C VAL A 41 -1.04 2.80 -0.80
N ILE A 42 -1.94 3.78 -0.75
CA ILE A 42 -1.66 5.17 -1.11
C ILE A 42 -1.50 5.96 0.17
N VAL A 43 -0.33 6.58 0.36
CA VAL A 43 -0.06 7.45 1.51
C VAL A 43 0.38 8.81 1.02
N VAL A 44 -0.33 9.85 1.46
CA VAL A 44 0.04 11.24 1.24
C VAL A 44 0.43 11.87 2.57
N SER A 45 1.68 12.31 2.71
CA SER A 45 2.17 12.91 3.96
C SER A 45 3.30 13.90 3.67
N ASP A 46 3.31 15.02 4.39
CA ASP A 46 4.40 16.00 4.33
C ASP A 46 5.73 15.42 4.85
N SER A 47 5.67 14.33 5.63
CA SER A 47 6.87 13.60 6.08
C SER A 47 7.73 13.06 4.93
N PHE A 48 7.16 12.98 3.73
CA PHE A 48 7.83 12.52 2.51
C PHE A 48 8.55 13.63 1.74
N ASP A 49 8.38 14.90 2.14
CA ASP A 49 9.06 16.03 1.52
C ASP A 49 10.58 15.89 1.64
N GLY A 50 11.29 16.23 0.56
CA GLY A 50 12.75 16.07 0.46
C GLY A 50 13.26 14.61 0.46
N ARG A 51 12.40 13.61 0.65
CA ARG A 51 12.79 12.19 0.65
C ARG A 51 12.66 11.56 -0.73
N ARG A 52 13.64 10.74 -1.09
CA ARG A 52 13.55 9.88 -2.29
C ARG A 52 12.51 8.77 -2.09
N LYS A 53 11.92 8.29 -3.18
CA LYS A 53 10.91 7.22 -3.19
C LYS A 53 11.29 6.00 -2.33
N VAL A 54 12.52 5.50 -2.43
CA VAL A 54 13.01 4.38 -1.62
C VAL A 54 12.93 4.66 -0.12
N ALA A 55 13.31 5.86 0.33
CA ALA A 55 13.27 6.22 1.74
C ALA A 55 11.82 6.35 2.26
N ARG A 56 10.91 6.84 1.41
CA ARG A 56 9.47 6.86 1.73
C ARG A 56 8.92 5.44 1.89
N HIS A 57 9.28 4.53 0.99
CA HIS A 57 8.87 3.12 1.07
C HIS A 57 9.44 2.45 2.32
N GLN A 58 10.72 2.66 2.64
CA GLN A 58 11.35 2.14 3.86
C GLN A 58 10.62 2.61 5.13
N GLN A 59 10.17 3.87 5.15
CA GLN A 59 9.39 4.39 6.28
C GLN A 59 8.05 3.68 6.43
N VAL A 60 7.34 3.42 5.33
CA VAL A 60 6.08 2.65 5.34
C VAL A 60 6.33 1.20 5.78
N TYR A 61 7.37 0.55 5.24
CA TYR A 61 7.72 -0.82 5.63
C TYR A 61 8.10 -0.92 7.11
N ALA A 62 8.81 0.06 7.65
CA ALA A 62 9.14 0.09 9.07
C ALA A 62 7.88 0.17 9.97
N VAL A 63 6.87 0.93 9.57
CA VAL A 63 5.59 1.03 10.29
C VAL A 63 4.81 -0.28 10.23
N LEU A 64 4.87 -0.98 9.09
CA LEU A 64 4.10 -2.20 8.81
C LEU A 64 4.90 -3.50 9.01
N ASN A 65 6.05 -3.43 9.68
CA ASN A 65 6.97 -4.57 9.78
C ASN A 65 6.27 -5.81 10.38
N ALA A 66 5.47 -5.61 11.43
CA ALA A 66 4.73 -6.71 12.06
C ALA A 66 3.73 -7.39 11.12
N GLN A 67 3.05 -6.63 10.25
CA GLN A 67 2.11 -7.19 9.27
C GLN A 67 2.85 -7.93 8.14
N LEU A 68 4.02 -7.42 7.72
CA LEU A 68 4.88 -8.01 6.70
C LEU A 68 5.61 -9.28 7.17
N GLU A 69 5.91 -9.38 8.46
CA GLU A 69 6.41 -10.61 9.08
C GLU A 69 5.30 -11.65 9.30
N GLY A 70 4.04 -11.23 9.17
CA GLY A 70 2.87 -12.07 9.39
C GLY A 70 2.04 -12.27 8.11
N PRO A 71 0.77 -11.82 8.10
CA PRO A 71 -0.19 -12.21 7.07
C PRO A 71 0.03 -11.53 5.70
N VAL A 72 0.76 -10.42 5.63
CA VAL A 72 0.95 -9.65 4.40
C VAL A 72 2.11 -10.20 3.59
N HIS A 73 1.85 -10.62 2.36
CA HIS A 73 2.86 -11.07 1.41
C HIS A 73 3.49 -9.91 0.61
N ALA A 74 2.67 -8.97 0.13
CA ALA A 74 3.14 -7.90 -0.73
C ALA A 74 2.34 -6.59 -0.56
N LEU A 75 3.06 -5.47 -0.72
CA LEU A 75 2.48 -4.12 -0.70
C LEU A 75 2.84 -3.37 -1.99
N ALA A 76 1.82 -2.93 -2.73
CA ALA A 76 1.95 -1.93 -3.79
C ALA A 76 1.89 -0.53 -3.17
N LEU A 77 3.04 0.12 -3.04
CA LEU A 77 3.16 1.42 -2.36
C LEU A 77 3.15 2.60 -3.33
N HIS A 78 2.25 3.55 -3.09
CA HIS A 78 2.19 4.85 -3.73
C HIS A 78 2.36 5.93 -2.65
N THR A 79 3.49 6.63 -2.66
CA THR A 79 3.85 7.60 -1.61
C THR A 79 4.06 8.99 -2.21
N TYR A 80 3.26 9.95 -1.76
CA TYR A 80 3.23 11.31 -2.31
C TYR A 80 3.35 12.37 -1.22
N THR A 81 3.97 13.51 -1.53
CA THR A 81 3.80 14.74 -0.74
C THR A 81 2.44 15.37 -1.02
N ALA A 82 2.02 16.33 -0.20
CA ALA A 82 0.78 17.08 -0.44
C ALA A 82 0.77 17.76 -1.82
N ASP A 83 1.90 18.35 -2.21
CA ASP A 83 2.07 19.04 -3.50
C ASP A 83 2.01 18.05 -4.67
N GLU A 84 2.75 16.93 -4.60
CA GLU A 84 2.71 15.88 -5.61
C GLU A 84 1.28 15.33 -5.78
N TRP A 85 0.54 15.15 -4.67
CA TRP A 85 -0.84 14.67 -4.71
C TRP A 85 -1.80 15.65 -5.39
N HIS A 86 -1.66 16.95 -5.11
CA HIS A 86 -2.44 18.00 -5.78
C HIS A 86 -2.13 18.10 -7.27
N GLN A 87 -0.84 18.06 -7.65
CA GLN A 87 -0.41 18.10 -9.05
C GLN A 87 -0.95 16.91 -9.86
N ARG A 88 -1.13 15.76 -9.21
CA ARG A 88 -1.73 14.55 -9.80
C ARG A 88 -3.26 14.57 -9.79
N GLN A 89 -3.89 15.65 -9.33
CA GLN A 89 -5.34 15.76 -9.19
C GLN A 89 -5.94 14.64 -8.32
N GLN A 90 -5.20 14.25 -7.28
CA GLN A 90 -5.62 13.23 -6.30
C GLN A 90 -5.83 11.84 -6.92
N ASP A 91 -5.08 11.52 -7.99
CA ASP A 91 -5.12 10.23 -8.65
C ASP A 91 -3.81 9.42 -8.47
N ALA A 92 -4.00 8.16 -8.09
CA ALA A 92 -2.94 7.16 -8.02
C ALA A 92 -3.18 6.09 -9.09
N PRO A 93 -2.12 5.56 -9.71
CA PRO A 93 -2.27 4.49 -10.68
C PRO A 93 -2.99 3.29 -10.05
N VAL A 94 -3.92 2.73 -10.80
CA VAL A 94 -4.53 1.43 -10.48
C VAL A 94 -3.49 0.32 -10.62
N SER A 95 -3.61 -0.72 -9.80
CA SER A 95 -2.81 -1.93 -9.99
C SER A 95 -3.11 -2.55 -11.36
N PRO A 96 -2.08 -2.92 -12.14
CA PRO A 96 -2.29 -3.56 -13.43
C PRO A 96 -2.97 -4.92 -13.25
N GLU A 97 -3.92 -5.26 -14.11
CA GLU A 97 -4.52 -6.59 -14.12
C GLU A 97 -3.41 -7.64 -14.29
N CYS A 98 -3.23 -8.50 -13.28
CA CYS A 98 -2.33 -9.63 -13.38
C CYS A 98 -2.80 -10.52 -14.54
N ARG A 99 -2.03 -10.54 -15.65
CA ARG A 99 -2.08 -11.64 -16.61
C ARG A 99 -1.56 -12.89 -15.90
N GLY A 100 -2.46 -13.56 -15.19
CA GLY A 100 -2.20 -14.84 -14.53
C GLY A 100 -1.50 -15.76 -15.51
N GLY A 101 -0.35 -16.30 -15.09
CA GLY A 101 0.49 -17.15 -15.90
C GLY A 101 -0.34 -18.21 -16.60
N SER A 102 -0.10 -18.38 -17.90
CA SER A 102 -0.66 -19.44 -18.72
C SER A 102 -0.71 -20.74 -17.91
N LYS A 103 -1.90 -21.33 -17.79
CA LYS A 103 -2.01 -22.76 -17.53
C LYS A 103 -1.18 -23.43 -18.61
N VAL A 104 0.02 -23.89 -18.26
CA VAL A 104 0.69 -24.90 -19.03
C VAL A 104 -0.01 -26.20 -18.67
N ASP A 105 -0.71 -26.73 -19.68
CA ASP A 105 -1.34 -28.04 -19.71
C ASP A 105 -0.32 -29.15 -19.39
#